data_AF-A0A7V6NIE4-F1
#
_entry.id   AF-A0A7V6NIE4-F1
#
_cell.length_a   1.000
_cell.length_b   1.000
_cell.length_c   1.000
_cell.angle_alpha   90.00
_cell.angle_beta   90.00
_cell.angle_gamma   90.00
#
_symmetry.space_group_name_H-M   'P 1'
#
loop_
_entity.id
_entity.type
_entity.pdbx_description
1 polymer ?
#
loop_
_entity_poly.entity_id
_entity_poly.type
_entity_poly.pdbx_seq_one_letter_code
_entity_poly.pdbx_strand_id
1 'polypeptide(L)'
;MTEKYDYSHEDEWLKNKGLIDGSENSQQMKTLRSFAYAIITPEDELENKYQIMLDKIANILEDEYCEKITVEPEELIDMVMPSNLFSDIQAVPDKTAVCLQCGKKGEYPLEDVRCFGVRATSGTGKKITSLKENQKFKGRICKLCLIENQIRRDTFPDLIPKPMSKAEPICFQIHMGDYIVPVNISSVLNSLDKSDITINAEKKIIGIGRSEYQIDYHTPTFVNRPKNKTDEFYFIKNTLKLISSTGFKVRITPLFSSDEIFKPTFVWESAPIWTKTLGIDVLRIDQIEGALKELDLIEMVASLGRGPKDLPVVIASITRHPRGLFYITNRLRISSGKKTMSSDIIRGIKWYMEKNRGVLKTMEMREVVEAACDIVYDRPESNNDHTWMISTALETFERNAKASVDDRIQRAAGRLWDYAKRQNRNSGEKVQSSCMDFAVKLNALLQKEYPNGIPSSDARKDLIAQFAIMYNIAKWKK
;
A
#
# COMPACT_ATOMS: atom_id res chain seq x y z
N MET A 1 -18.49 -46.76 34.11
CA MET A 1 -19.90 -46.44 34.32
C MET A 1 -20.25 -45.35 33.33
N THR A 2 -21.12 -45.66 32.38
CA THR A 2 -21.54 -44.81 31.26
C THR A 2 -22.25 -43.56 31.76
N GLU A 3 -21.72 -42.38 31.45
CA GLU A 3 -22.41 -41.10 31.58
C GLU A 3 -23.71 -41.16 30.77
N LYS A 4 -24.85 -41.05 31.46
CA LYS A 4 -26.13 -40.79 30.81
C LYS A 4 -26.03 -39.42 30.16
N TYR A 5 -25.98 -39.38 28.84
CA TYR A 5 -26.23 -38.15 28.08
C TYR A 5 -27.63 -37.67 28.43
N ASP A 6 -27.70 -36.60 29.22
CA ASP A 6 -28.92 -35.84 29.42
C ASP A 6 -29.16 -35.09 28.10
N TYR A 7 -30.13 -35.56 27.31
CA TYR A 7 -30.44 -34.95 26.03
C TYR A 7 -31.27 -33.69 26.30
N SER A 8 -30.74 -32.54 25.87
CA SER A 8 -31.47 -31.28 25.93
C SER A 8 -32.74 -31.36 25.05
N HIS A 9 -33.79 -30.64 25.41
CA HIS A 9 -35.07 -30.60 24.67
C HIS A 9 -34.87 -30.34 23.16
N GLU A 10 -33.86 -29.54 22.84
CA GLU A 10 -33.39 -29.21 21.50
C GLU A 10 -32.80 -30.42 20.76
N ASP A 11 -32.06 -31.29 21.45
CA ASP A 11 -31.47 -32.50 20.87
C ASP A 11 -32.54 -33.52 20.49
N GLU A 12 -33.56 -33.68 21.34
CA GLU A 12 -34.70 -34.53 21.03
C GLU A 12 -35.46 -34.01 19.81
N TRP A 13 -35.67 -32.70 19.72
CA TRP A 13 -36.31 -32.08 18.57
C TRP A 13 -35.50 -32.27 17.28
N LEU A 14 -34.18 -32.03 17.32
CA LEU A 14 -33.29 -32.22 16.18
C LEU A 14 -33.26 -33.67 15.69
N LYS A 15 -33.21 -34.65 16.61
CA LYS A 15 -33.30 -36.09 16.28
C LYS A 15 -34.64 -36.44 15.65
N ASN A 16 -35.74 -35.98 16.23
CA ASN A 16 -37.09 -36.25 15.73
C ASN A 16 -37.32 -35.65 14.33
N LYS A 17 -36.60 -34.58 13.98
CA LYS A 17 -36.63 -33.99 12.63
C LYS A 17 -35.62 -34.62 11.65
N GLY A 18 -34.84 -35.60 12.09
CA GLY A 18 -33.79 -36.23 11.26
C GLY A 18 -32.67 -35.27 10.88
N LEU A 19 -32.47 -34.21 11.65
CA LEU A 19 -31.45 -33.18 11.42
C LEU A 19 -30.11 -33.52 12.08
N ILE A 20 -30.11 -34.47 13.01
CA ILE A 20 -28.90 -35.05 13.58
C ILE A 20 -28.97 -36.57 13.62
N ASP A 21 -27.84 -37.23 13.38
CA ASP A 21 -27.68 -38.70 13.47
C ASP A 21 -26.61 -39.15 14.50
N GLY A 22 -25.97 -38.19 15.17
CA GLY A 22 -24.94 -38.43 16.19
C GLY A 22 -23.52 -38.44 15.65
N SER A 23 -23.32 -38.23 14.34
CA SER A 23 -22.00 -38.07 13.72
C SER A 23 -21.46 -36.62 13.78
N GLU A 24 -22.27 -35.68 14.26
CA GLU A 24 -21.94 -34.26 14.29
C GLU A 24 -20.84 -33.95 15.30
N ASN A 25 -19.91 -33.07 14.90
CA ASN A 25 -18.90 -32.58 15.83
C ASN A 25 -19.50 -31.57 16.84
N SER A 26 -18.75 -31.25 17.89
CA SER A 26 -19.21 -30.39 18.99
C SER A 26 -19.64 -28.98 18.54
N GLN A 27 -19.03 -28.43 17.48
CA GLN A 27 -19.35 -27.12 16.93
C GLN A 27 -20.66 -27.16 16.13
N GLN A 28 -20.85 -28.20 15.32
CA GLN A 28 -22.08 -28.47 14.58
C GLN A 28 -23.24 -28.69 15.55
N MET A 29 -23.04 -29.50 16.59
CA MET A 29 -24.05 -29.72 17.63
C MET A 29 -24.46 -28.43 18.34
N LYS A 30 -23.50 -27.56 18.71
CA LYS A 30 -23.82 -26.26 19.30
C LYS A 30 -24.66 -25.38 18.37
N THR A 31 -24.29 -25.33 17.10
CA THR A 31 -24.98 -24.49 16.11
C THR A 31 -26.41 -24.99 15.85
N LEU A 32 -26.57 -26.30 15.67
CA LEU A 32 -27.88 -26.91 15.45
C LEU A 32 -28.79 -26.76 16.67
N ARG A 33 -28.25 -26.88 17.89
CA ARG A 33 -28.99 -26.61 19.13
C ARG A 33 -29.44 -25.16 19.21
N SER A 34 -28.60 -24.19 18.84
CA SER A 34 -28.99 -22.78 18.83
C SER A 34 -30.13 -22.50 17.84
N PHE A 35 -30.14 -23.14 16.67
CA PHE A 35 -31.25 -23.05 15.73
C PHE A 35 -32.51 -23.73 16.25
N ALA A 36 -32.40 -24.95 16.79
CA ALA A 36 -33.53 -25.66 17.36
C ALA A 36 -34.16 -24.86 18.50
N TYR A 37 -33.34 -24.33 19.40
CA TYR A 37 -33.74 -23.43 20.47
C TYR A 37 -34.53 -22.23 19.92
N ALA A 38 -33.99 -21.49 18.94
CA ALA A 38 -34.69 -20.36 18.34
C ALA A 38 -36.02 -20.70 17.63
N ILE A 39 -36.20 -21.96 17.20
CA ILE A 39 -37.41 -22.42 16.50
C ILE A 39 -38.47 -22.94 17.48
N ILE A 40 -38.05 -23.62 18.55
CA ILE A 40 -38.96 -24.28 19.50
C ILE A 40 -39.32 -23.39 20.69
N THR A 41 -38.46 -22.42 21.02
CA THR A 41 -38.74 -21.48 22.11
C THR A 41 -39.83 -20.50 21.66
N PRO A 42 -40.91 -20.34 22.45
CA PRO A 42 -41.94 -19.34 22.18
C PRO A 42 -41.36 -17.94 21.99
N GLU A 43 -41.94 -17.18 21.07
CA GLU A 43 -41.46 -15.84 20.69
C GLU A 43 -41.40 -14.89 21.90
N ASP A 44 -42.37 -14.98 22.82
CA ASP A 44 -42.42 -14.23 24.07
C ASP A 44 -41.28 -14.58 25.04
N GLU A 45 -40.83 -15.84 25.06
CA GLU A 45 -39.69 -16.26 25.88
C GLU A 45 -38.36 -15.83 25.24
N LEU A 46 -38.27 -15.83 23.90
CA LEU A 46 -37.13 -15.27 23.18
C LEU A 46 -37.02 -13.76 23.37
N GLU A 47 -38.14 -13.03 23.29
CA GLU A 47 -38.23 -11.59 23.55
C GLU A 47 -37.74 -11.25 24.97
N ASN A 48 -38.20 -12.01 25.97
CA ASN A 48 -37.83 -11.79 27.36
C ASN A 48 -36.33 -12.07 27.60
N LYS A 49 -35.77 -13.11 26.97
CA LYS A 49 -34.32 -13.41 27.05
C LYS A 49 -33.47 -12.40 26.28
N TYR A 50 -33.97 -11.90 25.17
CA TYR A 50 -33.36 -10.79 24.45
C TYR A 50 -33.31 -9.55 25.35
N GLN A 51 -34.42 -9.21 26.02
CA GLN A 51 -34.47 -8.09 26.96
C GLN A 51 -33.48 -8.27 28.13
N ILE A 52 -33.39 -9.46 28.73
CA ILE A 52 -32.38 -9.75 29.78
C ILE A 52 -30.95 -9.56 29.27
N MET A 53 -30.68 -9.92 28.01
CA MET A 53 -29.37 -9.70 27.39
C MET A 53 -29.11 -8.21 27.19
N LEU A 54 -30.11 -7.45 26.71
CA LEU A 54 -30.02 -6.01 26.55
C LEU A 54 -29.74 -5.33 27.89
N ASP A 55 -30.47 -5.68 28.95
CA ASP A 55 -30.26 -5.14 30.29
C ASP A 55 -28.85 -5.44 30.80
N LYS A 56 -28.30 -6.62 30.53
CA LYS A 56 -26.91 -6.94 30.88
C LYS A 56 -25.90 -6.10 30.10
N ILE A 57 -26.11 -5.91 28.80
CA ILE A 57 -25.25 -5.06 27.98
C ILE A 57 -25.34 -3.61 28.46
N ALA A 58 -26.55 -3.13 28.78
CA ALA A 58 -26.80 -1.81 29.33
C ALA A 58 -26.03 -1.59 30.63
N ASN A 59 -26.13 -2.51 31.60
CA ASN A 59 -25.38 -2.45 32.85
C ASN A 59 -23.86 -2.41 32.63
N ILE A 60 -23.32 -3.22 31.70
CA ILE A 60 -21.88 -3.21 31.38
C ILE A 60 -21.46 -1.85 30.77
N LEU A 61 -22.29 -1.29 29.90
CA LEU A 61 -22.05 0.03 29.29
C LEU A 61 -22.10 1.15 30.34
N GLU A 62 -23.05 1.09 31.28
CA GLU A 62 -23.11 1.99 32.42
C GLU A 62 -21.86 1.86 33.30
N ASP A 63 -21.49 0.64 33.70
CA ASP A 63 -20.34 0.40 34.57
C ASP A 63 -19.01 0.86 33.94
N GLU A 64 -18.80 0.62 32.64
CA GLU A 64 -17.54 0.96 31.97
C GLU A 64 -17.49 2.38 31.35
N TYR A 65 -18.66 2.96 31.02
CA TYR A 65 -18.74 4.18 30.22
C TYR A 65 -19.74 5.24 30.74
N CYS A 66 -20.28 5.10 31.97
CA CYS A 66 -21.19 6.06 32.62
C CYS A 66 -20.75 7.53 32.47
N GLU A 67 -19.45 7.82 32.62
CA GLU A 67 -18.93 9.20 32.52
C GLU A 67 -18.67 9.68 31.07
N LYS A 68 -18.82 8.80 30.07
CA LYS A 68 -18.40 9.05 28.67
C LYS A 68 -19.56 9.07 27.66
N ILE A 69 -20.71 8.52 28.00
CA ILE A 69 -21.87 8.42 27.10
C ILE A 69 -22.94 9.41 27.59
N THR A 70 -23.36 10.34 26.72
CA THR A 70 -24.40 11.35 27.02
C THR A 70 -25.82 10.84 26.74
N VAL A 71 -25.96 9.54 26.54
CA VAL A 71 -27.16 8.86 26.07
C VAL A 71 -27.34 7.59 26.91
N GLU A 72 -28.56 7.35 27.36
CA GLU A 72 -28.90 6.16 28.16
C GLU A 72 -28.52 4.87 27.40
N PRO A 73 -27.99 3.84 28.08
CA PRO A 73 -27.53 2.60 27.43
C PRO A 73 -28.60 1.91 26.59
N GLU A 74 -29.87 1.95 27.00
CA GLU A 74 -30.99 1.38 26.27
C GLU A 74 -31.21 2.07 24.93
N GLU A 75 -31.09 3.40 24.89
CA GLU A 75 -31.20 4.18 23.65
C GLU A 75 -30.00 3.88 22.71
N LEU A 76 -28.81 3.62 23.27
CA LEU A 76 -27.64 3.20 22.50
C LEU A 76 -27.84 1.82 21.86
N ILE A 77 -28.40 0.87 22.61
CA ILE A 77 -28.72 -0.48 22.14
C ILE A 77 -29.72 -0.42 20.97
N ASP A 78 -30.81 0.33 21.11
CA ASP A 78 -31.81 0.49 20.05
C ASP A 78 -31.23 1.13 18.78
N MET A 79 -30.25 2.03 18.92
CA MET A 79 -29.54 2.63 17.78
C MET A 79 -28.61 1.64 17.05
N VAL A 80 -28.00 0.70 17.78
CA VAL A 80 -27.06 -0.30 17.26
C VAL A 80 -27.80 -1.50 16.67
N MET A 81 -28.83 -2.00 17.35
CA MET A 81 -29.66 -3.14 16.94
C MET A 81 -31.14 -2.74 16.90
N PRO A 82 -31.56 -1.93 15.91
CA PRO A 82 -32.96 -1.53 15.82
C PRO A 82 -33.83 -2.77 15.55
N SER A 83 -34.84 -2.95 16.38
CA SER A 83 -35.82 -4.05 16.33
C SER A 83 -36.56 -4.18 14.98
N ASN A 84 -36.50 -3.16 14.11
CA ASN A 84 -37.27 -3.08 12.86
C ASN A 84 -36.41 -3.06 11.58
N LEU A 85 -35.30 -3.80 11.56
CA LEU A 85 -34.20 -3.67 10.58
C LEU A 85 -34.55 -3.91 9.08
N PHE A 86 -35.77 -4.34 8.72
CA PHE A 86 -36.13 -4.76 7.36
C PHE A 86 -37.45 -4.22 6.79
N SER A 87 -37.81 -2.95 7.00
CA SER A 87 -39.17 -2.48 6.63
C SER A 87 -39.33 -1.47 5.49
N ASP A 88 -38.32 -0.74 4.99
CA ASP A 88 -38.61 0.18 3.88
C ASP A 88 -37.42 0.63 2.99
N ILE A 89 -37.45 0.24 1.71
CA ILE A 89 -36.53 0.71 0.67
C ILE A 89 -36.73 2.21 0.35
N GLN A 90 -37.91 2.78 0.66
CA GLN A 90 -38.18 4.21 0.46
C GLN A 90 -37.57 5.10 1.56
N ALA A 91 -37.06 4.51 2.65
CA ALA A 91 -36.41 5.25 3.74
C ALA A 91 -34.94 5.64 3.44
N VAL A 92 -34.40 5.28 2.27
CA VAL A 92 -33.03 5.62 1.86
C VAL A 92 -32.93 7.16 1.68
N PRO A 93 -32.18 7.87 2.54
CA PRO A 93 -32.11 9.33 2.48
C PRO A 93 -31.37 9.82 1.23
N ASP A 94 -31.72 11.02 0.75
CA ASP A 94 -30.99 11.68 -0.32
C ASP A 94 -29.52 11.95 0.08
N LYS A 95 -28.59 11.99 -0.88
CA LYS A 95 -27.13 12.06 -0.64
C LYS A 95 -26.69 13.27 0.20
N THR A 96 -27.49 14.33 0.25
CA THR A 96 -27.22 15.51 1.09
C THR A 96 -27.73 15.38 2.52
N ALA A 97 -28.58 14.38 2.78
CA ALA A 97 -29.20 14.10 4.07
C ALA A 97 -28.65 12.84 4.74
N VAL A 98 -27.81 12.04 4.07
CA VAL A 98 -27.13 10.88 4.68
C VAL A 98 -25.96 11.29 5.57
N CYS A 99 -25.73 10.47 6.59
CA CYS A 99 -24.53 10.45 7.41
C CYS A 99 -23.33 10.07 6.54
N LEU A 100 -22.30 10.91 6.52
CA LEU A 100 -21.08 10.66 5.75
C LEU A 100 -20.24 9.48 6.28
N GLN A 101 -20.46 9.04 7.51
CA GLN A 101 -19.70 7.96 8.15
C GLN A 101 -20.33 6.59 7.91
N CYS A 102 -21.66 6.46 8.07
CA CYS A 102 -22.34 5.16 8.00
C CYS A 102 -23.46 5.07 6.94
N GLY A 103 -23.76 6.15 6.22
CA GLY A 103 -24.81 6.17 5.20
C GLY A 103 -26.26 6.20 5.73
N LYS A 104 -26.50 6.02 7.04
CA LYS A 104 -27.82 6.23 7.67
C LYS A 104 -28.30 7.68 7.54
N LYS A 105 -29.55 7.98 7.88
CA LYS A 105 -30.05 9.38 7.92
C LYS A 105 -29.19 10.24 8.86
N GLY A 106 -28.68 11.36 8.35
CA GLY A 106 -27.87 12.31 9.10
C GLY A 106 -28.74 13.38 9.76
N GLU A 107 -28.45 13.68 11.02
CA GLU A 107 -29.24 14.60 11.85
C GLU A 107 -28.46 15.88 12.14
N TYR A 108 -27.17 15.73 12.44
CA TYR A 108 -26.30 16.83 12.85
C TYR A 108 -25.42 17.28 11.68
N PRO A 109 -25.12 18.59 11.56
CA PRO A 109 -24.12 19.05 10.60
C PRO A 109 -22.73 18.51 10.99
N LEU A 110 -21.96 18.13 9.97
CA LEU A 110 -20.59 17.67 10.13
C LEU A 110 -19.67 18.86 10.40
N GLU A 111 -19.11 18.90 11.61
CA GLU A 111 -18.19 19.93 12.10
C GLU A 111 -16.95 19.24 12.67
N ASP A 112 -15.78 19.90 12.62
CA ASP A 112 -14.51 19.29 13.08
C ASP A 112 -14.60 18.83 14.55
N VAL A 113 -15.37 19.52 15.39
CA VAL A 113 -15.59 19.16 16.81
C VAL A 113 -16.39 17.87 16.98
N ARG A 114 -17.11 17.42 15.94
CA ARG A 114 -17.94 16.21 15.91
C ARG A 114 -17.30 15.05 15.14
N CYS A 115 -16.10 15.27 14.61
CA CYS A 115 -15.38 14.30 13.81
C CYS A 115 -14.23 13.67 14.62
N PHE A 116 -13.93 12.42 14.32
CA PHE A 116 -12.72 11.73 14.73
C PHE A 116 -12.12 11.03 13.49
N GLY A 117 -10.79 11.05 13.32
CA GLY A 117 -10.15 10.46 12.11
C GLY A 117 -10.19 11.32 10.85
N VAL A 118 -11.15 12.24 10.75
CA VAL A 118 -11.31 13.11 9.58
C VAL A 118 -11.63 14.54 9.98
N ARG A 119 -11.34 15.49 9.09
CA ARG A 119 -11.93 16.83 9.15
C ARG A 119 -13.30 16.80 8.49
N ALA A 120 -14.17 17.72 8.87
CA ALA A 120 -15.50 17.91 8.26
C ALA A 120 -15.44 18.18 6.74
N THR A 121 -14.26 18.52 6.21
CA THR A 121 -14.00 18.76 4.79
C THR A 121 -13.47 17.55 4.02
N SER A 122 -12.88 16.53 4.68
CA SER A 122 -12.21 15.41 3.99
C SER A 122 -13.15 14.23 3.68
N GLY A 123 -14.30 14.10 4.36
CA GLY A 123 -15.24 12.99 4.20
C GLY A 123 -15.99 12.92 2.85
N THR A 124 -15.94 13.97 2.02
CA THR A 124 -16.64 13.99 0.72
C THR A 124 -15.77 13.52 -0.46
N GLY A 125 -14.49 13.20 -0.23
CA GLY A 125 -13.52 12.88 -1.28
C GLY A 125 -13.19 14.05 -2.22
N LYS A 126 -13.81 15.22 -2.04
CA LYS A 126 -13.54 16.44 -2.81
C LYS A 126 -12.72 17.40 -1.94
N LYS A 127 -11.45 17.62 -2.31
CA LYS A 127 -10.71 18.81 -1.84
C LYS A 127 -11.40 20.04 -2.45
N ILE A 128 -12.33 20.65 -1.70
CA ILE A 128 -12.89 21.94 -2.08
C ILE A 128 -11.83 22.99 -1.73
N THR A 129 -11.01 23.36 -2.72
CA THR A 129 -10.11 24.48 -2.60
C THR A 129 -10.91 25.77 -2.47
N SER A 130 -10.74 26.45 -1.32
CA SER A 130 -10.96 27.88 -1.07
C SER A 130 -12.32 28.53 -1.35
N LEU A 131 -13.38 27.79 -1.69
CA LEU A 131 -14.74 28.34 -1.66
C LEU A 131 -15.27 28.25 -0.24
N LYS A 132 -15.51 29.43 0.35
CA LYS A 132 -16.07 29.71 1.69
C LYS A 132 -16.92 28.58 2.24
N GLU A 133 -16.78 28.33 3.54
CA GLU A 133 -17.53 27.45 4.46
C GLU A 133 -19.05 27.39 4.26
N ASN A 134 -19.51 27.02 3.07
CA ASN A 134 -20.91 26.92 2.79
C ASN A 134 -21.40 25.65 3.48
N GLN A 135 -22.25 25.80 4.50
CA GLN A 135 -22.84 24.69 5.25
C GLN A 135 -23.47 23.64 4.32
N LYS A 136 -23.89 24.03 3.11
CA LYS A 136 -24.40 23.13 2.07
C LYS A 136 -23.41 22.05 1.61
N PHE A 137 -22.09 22.26 1.77
CA PHE A 137 -21.05 21.27 1.43
C PHE A 137 -20.46 20.56 2.66
N LYS A 138 -20.77 21.02 3.87
CA LYS A 138 -20.49 20.27 5.10
C LYS A 138 -21.57 19.18 5.18
N GLY A 139 -21.19 17.91 5.04
CA GLY A 139 -22.18 16.82 5.07
C GLY A 139 -22.82 16.66 6.45
N ARG A 140 -23.49 15.54 6.68
CA ARG A 140 -24.18 15.27 7.96
C ARG A 140 -23.58 14.07 8.68
N ILE A 141 -23.86 13.96 9.97
CA ILE A 141 -23.56 12.81 10.83
C ILE A 141 -24.81 12.40 11.61
N CYS A 142 -25.02 11.11 11.80
CA CYS A 142 -26.12 10.59 12.63
C CYS A 142 -25.74 10.60 14.13
N LYS A 143 -26.73 10.50 15.01
CA LYS A 143 -26.53 10.44 16.47
C LYS A 143 -25.55 9.35 16.90
N LEU A 144 -25.69 8.13 16.35
CA LEU A 144 -24.81 7.01 16.67
C LEU A 144 -23.34 7.30 16.35
N CYS A 145 -23.04 7.78 15.13
CA CYS A 145 -21.66 8.10 14.75
C CYS A 145 -21.11 9.33 15.51
N LEU A 146 -21.96 10.25 15.95
CA LEU A 146 -21.57 11.35 16.83
C LEU A 146 -21.08 10.82 18.18
N ILE A 147 -21.87 9.92 18.81
CA ILE A 147 -21.51 9.28 20.09
C ILE A 147 -20.23 8.46 19.93
N GLU A 148 -20.14 7.64 18.88
CA GLU A 148 -18.95 6.85 18.55
C GLU A 148 -17.70 7.74 18.43
N ASN A 149 -17.81 8.88 17.74
CA ASN A 149 -16.71 9.83 17.61
C ASN A 149 -16.35 10.48 18.95
N GLN A 150 -17.32 10.77 19.81
CA GLN A 150 -17.09 11.32 21.14
C GLN A 150 -16.34 10.32 22.04
N ILE A 151 -16.81 9.08 22.11
CA ILE A 151 -16.14 7.97 22.82
C ILE A 151 -14.71 7.77 22.31
N ARG A 152 -14.49 7.84 20.99
CA ARG A 152 -13.15 7.74 20.40
C ARG A 152 -12.24 8.90 20.79
N ARG A 153 -12.76 10.13 20.86
CA ARG A 153 -11.98 11.30 21.31
C ARG A 153 -11.55 11.14 22.77
N ASP A 154 -12.44 10.63 23.62
CA ASP A 154 -12.15 10.43 25.03
C ASP A 154 -11.20 9.25 25.27
N THR A 155 -11.33 8.18 24.49
CA THR A 155 -10.46 7.00 24.54
C THR A 155 -9.07 7.27 23.96
N PHE A 156 -8.98 8.11 22.92
CA PHE A 156 -7.74 8.41 22.21
C PHE A 156 -7.43 9.92 22.21
N PRO A 157 -7.18 10.54 23.38
CA PRO A 157 -6.96 11.98 23.48
C PRO A 157 -5.73 12.45 22.69
N ASP A 158 -4.72 11.59 22.55
CA ASP A 158 -3.50 11.85 21.79
C ASP A 158 -3.69 11.85 20.27
N LEU A 159 -4.80 11.28 19.80
CA LEU A 159 -5.17 11.21 18.38
C LEU A 159 -6.12 12.35 17.98
N ILE A 160 -6.62 13.15 18.93
CA ILE A 160 -7.44 14.31 18.60
C ILE A 160 -6.62 15.27 17.74
N PRO A 161 -7.10 15.64 16.53
CA PRO A 161 -6.41 16.63 15.71
C PRO A 161 -6.31 17.94 16.47
N LYS A 162 -5.13 18.27 17.02
CA LYS A 162 -4.90 19.59 17.63
C LYS A 162 -5.16 20.67 16.56
N PRO A 163 -5.68 21.85 16.93
CA PRO A 163 -5.75 22.98 16.01
C PRO A 163 -4.37 23.15 15.33
N MET A 164 -4.35 23.16 13.99
CA MET A 164 -3.14 23.17 13.15
C MET A 164 -2.30 21.88 13.04
N SER A 165 -2.66 20.78 13.71
CA SER A 165 -2.02 19.47 13.48
C SER A 165 -2.40 18.91 12.11
N LYS A 166 -1.40 18.52 11.32
CA LYS A 166 -1.58 17.84 10.02
C LYS A 166 -1.75 16.31 10.15
N ALA A 167 -1.63 15.76 11.35
CA ALA A 167 -1.79 14.33 11.59
C ALA A 167 -3.25 14.05 11.97
N GLU A 168 -4.09 13.83 10.96
CA GLU A 168 -5.40 13.21 11.15
C GLU A 168 -5.18 11.72 11.47
N PRO A 169 -5.87 11.13 12.45
CA PRO A 169 -5.75 9.70 12.68
C PRO A 169 -6.34 8.92 11.50
N ILE A 170 -5.81 7.73 11.25
CA ILE A 170 -6.32 6.78 10.27
C ILE A 170 -6.79 5.53 11.00
N CYS A 171 -7.83 4.91 10.47
CA CYS A 171 -8.28 3.61 10.91
C CYS A 171 -7.40 2.54 10.26
N PHE A 172 -6.81 1.68 11.08
CA PHE A 172 -5.92 0.59 10.71
C PHE A 172 -6.58 -0.72 11.15
N GLN A 173 -7.23 -1.38 10.19
CA GLN A 173 -7.95 -2.63 10.41
C GLN A 173 -7.05 -3.80 10.03
N ILE A 174 -6.89 -4.76 10.95
CA ILE A 174 -6.12 -5.98 10.73
C ILE A 174 -7.07 -7.16 10.84
N HIS A 175 -7.27 -7.88 9.74
CA HIS A 175 -8.13 -9.05 9.69
C HIS A 175 -7.26 -10.30 9.65
N MET A 176 -7.39 -11.14 10.68
CA MET A 176 -6.64 -12.40 10.80
C MET A 176 -7.10 -13.46 9.79
N GLY A 177 -8.23 -13.23 9.12
CA GLY A 177 -8.76 -14.04 8.03
C GLY A 177 -10.10 -13.50 7.53
N ASP A 178 -10.68 -14.18 6.54
CA ASP A 178 -12.01 -13.87 5.99
C ASP A 178 -13.14 -14.60 6.72
N TYR A 179 -12.85 -15.16 7.90
CA TYR A 179 -13.79 -16.01 8.62
C TYR A 179 -14.84 -15.17 9.35
N ILE A 180 -16.01 -15.76 9.59
CA ILE A 180 -17.06 -15.16 10.43
C ILE A 180 -17.00 -15.76 11.85
N VAL A 181 -16.18 -16.80 12.04
CA VAL A 181 -16.12 -17.57 13.29
C VAL A 181 -15.06 -16.98 14.22
N PRO A 182 -15.35 -16.80 15.52
CA PRO A 182 -14.37 -16.37 16.52
C PRO A 182 -13.18 -17.33 16.53
N VAL A 183 -11.98 -16.80 16.32
CA VAL A 183 -10.73 -17.57 16.35
C VAL A 183 -10.04 -17.35 17.70
N ASN A 184 -9.40 -18.38 18.26
CA ASN A 184 -8.55 -18.20 19.45
C ASN A 184 -7.30 -17.39 19.06
N ILE A 185 -7.37 -16.08 19.28
CA ILE A 185 -6.34 -15.11 18.89
C ILE A 185 -4.98 -15.50 19.48
N SER A 186 -4.91 -15.80 20.77
CA SER A 186 -3.64 -16.15 21.43
C SER A 186 -3.02 -17.41 20.84
N SER A 187 -3.82 -18.41 20.47
CA SER A 187 -3.34 -19.61 19.79
C SER A 187 -2.77 -19.29 18.40
N VAL A 188 -3.48 -18.47 17.62
CA VAL A 188 -2.98 -18.04 16.29
C VAL A 188 -1.69 -17.26 16.44
N LEU A 189 -1.65 -16.26 17.32
CA LEU A 189 -0.47 -15.44 17.58
C LEU A 189 0.73 -16.29 18.03
N ASN A 190 0.51 -17.32 18.84
CA ASN A 190 1.58 -18.24 19.27
C ASN A 190 2.10 -19.15 18.16
N SER A 191 1.28 -19.41 17.13
CA SER A 191 1.65 -20.25 15.97
C SER A 191 2.42 -19.51 14.87
N LEU A 192 2.43 -18.17 14.89
CA LEU A 192 3.12 -17.36 13.90
C LEU A 192 4.65 -17.49 14.01
N ASP A 193 5.33 -17.39 12.86
CA ASP A 193 6.79 -17.26 12.84
C ASP A 193 7.20 -15.90 13.44
N LYS A 194 8.16 -15.95 14.37
CA LYS A 194 8.64 -14.80 15.16
C LYS A 194 9.98 -14.25 14.64
N SER A 195 10.45 -14.72 13.49
CA SER A 195 11.70 -14.28 12.88
C SER A 195 11.77 -12.76 12.64
N ASP A 196 10.66 -12.17 12.20
CA ASP A 196 10.58 -10.76 11.79
C ASP A 196 9.65 -9.89 12.66
N ILE A 197 8.98 -10.49 13.65
CA ILE A 197 7.95 -9.83 14.46
C ILE A 197 8.11 -10.16 15.95
N THR A 198 7.73 -9.22 16.82
CA THR A 198 7.54 -9.50 18.25
C THR A 198 6.06 -9.74 18.53
N ILE A 199 5.75 -10.69 19.42
CA ILE A 199 4.37 -11.06 19.74
C ILE A 199 4.19 -11.08 21.24
N ASN A 200 3.22 -10.30 21.72
CA ASN A 200 2.67 -10.42 23.06
C ASN A 200 1.25 -10.98 22.95
N ALA A 201 1.10 -12.29 23.10
CA ALA A 201 -0.17 -12.99 22.91
C ALA A 201 -1.21 -12.70 24.01
N GLU A 202 -0.75 -12.31 25.21
CA GLU A 202 -1.62 -11.93 26.34
C GLU A 202 -2.28 -10.57 26.09
N LYS A 203 -1.48 -9.59 25.66
CA LYS A 203 -1.96 -8.25 25.31
C LYS A 203 -2.52 -8.16 23.90
N LYS A 204 -2.43 -9.25 23.12
CA LYS A 204 -2.76 -9.34 21.70
C LYS A 204 -2.05 -8.25 20.87
N ILE A 205 -0.76 -8.03 21.10
CA ILE A 205 0.05 -7.03 20.39
C ILE A 205 1.07 -7.73 19.48
N ILE A 206 1.18 -7.27 18.23
CA ILE A 206 2.31 -7.60 17.35
C ILE A 206 3.17 -6.35 17.15
N GLY A 207 4.47 -6.47 17.40
CA GLY A 207 5.45 -5.43 17.12
C GLY A 207 6.25 -5.69 15.84
N ILE A 208 6.45 -4.64 15.05
CA ILE A 208 7.29 -4.64 13.84
C ILE A 208 8.18 -3.41 13.84
N GLY A 209 9.48 -3.63 13.93
CA GLY A 209 10.44 -2.55 14.09
C GLY A 209 10.20 -1.78 15.39
N ARG A 210 9.74 -0.53 15.30
CA ARG A 210 9.37 0.32 16.46
C ARG A 210 7.87 0.52 16.61
N SER A 211 7.07 -0.13 15.76
CA SER A 211 5.62 0.01 15.73
C SER A 211 5.00 -1.17 16.44
N GLU A 212 4.03 -0.92 17.31
CA GLU A 212 3.21 -1.93 17.96
C GLU A 212 1.78 -1.80 17.47
N TYR A 213 1.19 -2.93 17.13
CA TYR A 213 -0.18 -3.02 16.60
C TYR A 213 -0.99 -3.88 17.55
N GLN A 214 -2.03 -3.29 18.12
CA GLN A 214 -3.06 -4.05 18.82
C GLN A 214 -3.85 -4.84 17.77
N ILE A 215 -3.97 -6.14 18.01
CA ILE A 215 -4.67 -7.08 17.15
C ILE A 215 -5.86 -7.60 17.92
N ASP A 216 -7.04 -7.36 17.39
CA ASP A 216 -8.22 -8.01 17.88
C ASP A 216 -9.17 -8.24 16.69
N TYR A 217 -9.92 -9.33 16.77
CA TYR A 217 -10.67 -9.84 15.62
C TYR A 217 -11.76 -8.83 15.23
N HIS A 218 -11.63 -8.21 14.05
CA HIS A 218 -12.47 -7.08 13.57
C HIS A 218 -12.34 -5.76 14.35
N THR A 219 -11.41 -5.65 15.30
CA THR A 219 -11.27 -4.42 16.07
C THR A 219 -10.43 -3.40 15.27
N PRO A 220 -10.97 -2.22 14.96
CA PRO A 220 -10.19 -1.16 14.34
C PRO A 220 -9.18 -0.58 15.33
N THR A 221 -7.92 -0.49 14.91
CA THR A 221 -6.91 0.26 15.65
C THR A 221 -6.76 1.64 15.03
N PHE A 222 -6.73 2.70 15.83
CA PHE A 222 -6.52 4.06 15.33
C PHE A 222 -5.05 4.45 15.50
N VAL A 223 -4.42 4.91 14.42
CA VAL A 223 -3.03 5.36 14.43
C VAL A 223 -2.89 6.73 13.80
N ASN A 224 -1.89 7.50 14.22
CA ASN A 224 -1.61 8.78 13.57
C ASN A 224 -1.17 8.57 12.12
N ARG A 225 -1.75 9.33 11.18
CA ARG A 225 -1.26 9.35 9.81
C ARG A 225 0.22 9.79 9.79
N PRO A 226 1.08 9.12 9.00
CA PRO A 226 2.47 9.52 8.85
C PRO A 226 2.60 10.99 8.42
N LYS A 227 3.56 11.72 8.99
CA LYS A 227 3.64 13.20 8.86
C LYS A 227 4.41 13.66 7.62
N ASN A 228 5.30 12.83 7.11
CA ASN A 228 6.19 13.14 5.99
C ASN A 228 6.45 11.89 5.15
N LYS A 229 7.05 12.06 3.95
CA LYS A 229 7.31 10.94 3.02
C LYS A 229 8.19 9.83 3.59
N THR A 230 9.12 10.15 4.49
CA THR A 230 9.98 9.14 5.13
C THR A 230 9.15 8.29 6.11
N ASP A 231 8.32 8.93 6.93
CA ASP A 231 7.40 8.23 7.83
C ASP A 231 6.39 7.38 7.03
N GLU A 232 5.84 7.93 5.93
CA GLU A 232 4.94 7.20 5.02
C GLU A 232 5.60 5.95 4.46
N PHE A 233 6.86 6.07 4.02
CA PHE A 233 7.63 4.95 3.47
C PHE A 233 7.79 3.81 4.49
N TYR A 234 8.25 4.13 5.70
CA TYR A 234 8.44 3.10 6.74
C TYR A 234 7.13 2.54 7.25
N PHE A 235 6.08 3.35 7.33
CA PHE A 235 4.75 2.88 7.70
C PHE A 235 4.24 1.80 6.73
N ILE A 236 4.35 2.02 5.42
CA ILE A 236 3.97 1.02 4.41
C ILE A 236 4.87 -0.19 4.50
N LYS A 237 6.19 0.02 4.55
CA LYS A 237 7.15 -1.07 4.61
C LYS A 237 6.89 -1.99 5.80
N ASN A 238 6.65 -1.44 6.99
CA ASN A 238 6.34 -2.21 8.18
C ASN A 238 4.98 -2.91 8.08
N THR A 239 3.99 -2.24 7.49
CA THR A 239 2.67 -2.85 7.25
C THR A 239 2.76 -4.03 6.28
N LEU A 240 3.53 -3.91 5.18
CA LEU A 240 3.72 -5.02 4.24
C LEU A 240 4.55 -6.16 4.86
N LYS A 241 5.50 -5.85 5.75
CA LYS A 241 6.20 -6.86 6.55
C LYS A 241 5.24 -7.60 7.49
N LEU A 242 4.31 -6.89 8.15
CA LEU A 242 3.26 -7.53 8.95
C LEU A 242 2.51 -8.57 8.14
N ILE A 243 2.05 -8.16 6.96
CA ILE A 243 1.30 -9.04 6.06
C ILE A 243 2.17 -10.23 5.62
N SER A 244 3.42 -9.98 5.24
CA SER A 244 4.33 -11.04 4.80
C SER A 244 4.64 -12.06 5.89
N SER A 245 4.75 -11.63 7.15
CA SER A 245 5.07 -12.51 8.29
C SER A 245 3.84 -13.22 8.86
N THR A 246 2.65 -12.63 8.75
CA THR A 246 1.43 -13.13 9.41
C THR A 246 0.39 -13.70 8.45
N GLY A 247 0.40 -13.29 7.19
CA GLY A 247 -0.67 -13.54 6.23
C GLY A 247 -1.96 -12.73 6.48
N PHE A 248 -2.00 -11.88 7.51
CA PHE A 248 -3.17 -11.10 7.85
C PHE A 248 -3.47 -10.06 6.77
N LYS A 249 -4.76 -9.75 6.58
CA LYS A 249 -5.17 -8.66 5.70
C LYS A 249 -5.17 -7.34 6.47
N VAL A 250 -4.75 -6.28 5.81
CA VAL A 250 -4.73 -4.94 6.39
C VAL A 250 -5.46 -3.96 5.50
N ARG A 251 -6.40 -3.22 6.08
CA ARG A 251 -7.12 -2.14 5.44
C ARG A 251 -6.90 -0.85 6.21
N ILE A 252 -6.52 0.19 5.48
CA ILE A 252 -6.24 1.53 6.01
C ILE A 252 -7.22 2.51 5.39
N THR A 253 -8.10 3.04 6.23
CA THR A 253 -9.20 3.90 5.81
C THR A 253 -9.20 5.21 6.60
N PRO A 254 -9.70 6.31 6.01
CA PRO A 254 -9.89 7.57 6.74
C PRO A 254 -11.03 7.47 7.77
N LEU A 255 -12.06 6.68 7.48
CA LEU A 255 -13.21 6.40 8.34
C LEU A 255 -13.28 4.90 8.58
N PHE A 256 -13.88 4.45 9.68
CA PHE A 256 -14.21 3.04 9.83
C PHE A 256 -15.14 2.63 8.66
N SER A 257 -14.62 1.86 7.71
CA SER A 257 -15.43 1.21 6.68
C SER A 257 -15.97 -0.09 7.27
N SER A 258 -17.20 -0.44 6.92
CA SER A 258 -17.85 -1.71 7.28
C SER A 258 -16.91 -2.91 7.14
N ASP A 259 -17.14 -3.95 7.95
CA ASP A 259 -16.50 -5.27 7.91
C ASP A 259 -16.82 -6.05 6.61
N GLU A 260 -16.79 -5.38 5.47
CA GLU A 260 -16.91 -6.04 4.18
C GLU A 260 -15.66 -6.88 3.93
N ILE A 261 -15.86 -8.18 3.76
CA ILE A 261 -14.83 -9.11 3.28
C ILE A 261 -14.24 -8.54 1.99
N PHE A 262 -12.97 -8.12 2.04
CA PHE A 262 -12.32 -7.47 0.91
C PHE A 262 -11.34 -8.41 0.21
N LYS A 263 -11.32 -8.35 -1.12
CA LYS A 263 -10.48 -9.21 -1.98
C LYS A 263 -8.97 -8.95 -1.82
N PRO A 264 -8.48 -7.70 -1.74
CA PRO A 264 -7.05 -7.45 -1.57
C PRO A 264 -6.57 -7.88 -0.18
N THR A 265 -5.27 -8.15 -0.05
CA THR A 265 -4.64 -8.41 1.25
C THR A 265 -4.20 -7.10 1.91
N PHE A 266 -3.81 -6.11 1.12
CA PHE A 266 -3.48 -4.76 1.57
C PHE A 266 -4.32 -3.74 0.81
N VAL A 267 -4.90 -2.79 1.54
CA VAL A 267 -5.58 -1.62 0.96
C VAL A 267 -5.26 -0.38 1.78
N TRP A 268 -4.87 0.70 1.12
CA TRP A 268 -4.85 2.03 1.71
C TRP A 268 -5.64 3.02 0.85
N GLU A 269 -6.89 3.30 1.23
CA GLU A 269 -7.83 4.08 0.41
C GLU A 269 -7.37 5.53 0.19
N SER A 270 -6.89 6.15 1.27
CA SER A 270 -6.40 7.52 1.31
C SER A 270 -4.88 7.64 1.13
N ALA A 271 -4.26 6.65 0.47
CA ALA A 271 -2.82 6.57 0.35
C ALA A 271 -2.18 7.79 -0.36
N PRO A 272 -0.94 8.15 0.00
CA PRO A 272 -0.19 9.20 -0.70
C PRO A 272 -0.09 8.95 -2.21
N ILE A 273 -0.03 10.02 -3.02
CA ILE A 273 0.00 9.90 -4.49
C ILE A 273 1.12 8.96 -4.98
N TRP A 274 2.29 9.02 -4.35
CA TRP A 274 3.44 8.21 -4.77
C TRP A 274 3.20 6.71 -4.63
N THR A 275 2.43 6.27 -3.63
CA THR A 275 2.14 4.84 -3.42
C THR A 275 1.19 4.35 -4.51
N LYS A 276 0.21 5.19 -4.89
CA LYS A 276 -0.72 4.93 -6.00
C LYS A 276 0.01 4.85 -7.33
N THR A 277 0.96 5.76 -7.57
CA THR A 277 1.80 5.75 -8.78
C THR A 277 2.64 4.47 -8.90
N LEU A 278 3.11 3.92 -7.79
CA LEU A 278 3.86 2.66 -7.78
C LEU A 278 2.95 1.42 -7.74
N GLY A 279 1.62 1.59 -7.61
CA GLY A 279 0.67 0.48 -7.47
C GLY A 279 0.85 -0.31 -6.18
N ILE A 280 1.28 0.34 -5.10
CA ILE A 280 1.52 -0.26 -3.78
C ILE A 280 0.35 -0.01 -2.83
N ASP A 281 -0.62 0.84 -3.20
CA ASP A 281 -1.78 1.18 -2.38
C ASP A 281 -2.83 0.07 -2.27
N VAL A 282 -2.88 -0.85 -3.25
CA VAL A 282 -3.78 -2.01 -3.23
C VAL A 282 -3.01 -3.23 -3.72
N LEU A 283 -2.83 -4.23 -2.86
CA LEU A 283 -2.05 -5.43 -3.16
C LEU A 283 -2.78 -6.71 -2.75
N ARG A 284 -2.63 -7.75 -3.58
CA ARG A 284 -2.94 -9.14 -3.23
C ARG A 284 -1.71 -9.82 -2.61
N ILE A 285 -1.93 -10.95 -1.93
CA ILE A 285 -0.89 -11.69 -1.20
C ILE A 285 0.34 -12.02 -2.06
N ASP A 286 0.13 -12.42 -3.32
CA ASP A 286 1.18 -12.75 -4.29
C ASP A 286 2.00 -11.54 -4.74
N GLN A 287 1.49 -10.32 -4.52
CA GLN A 287 2.13 -9.07 -4.90
C GLN A 287 2.94 -8.44 -3.75
N ILE A 288 2.74 -8.90 -2.50
CA ILE A 288 3.38 -8.33 -1.31
C ILE A 288 4.90 -8.45 -1.38
N GLU A 289 5.43 -9.61 -1.74
CA GLU A 289 6.89 -9.83 -1.85
C GLU A 289 7.52 -8.91 -2.91
N GLY A 290 6.83 -8.74 -4.04
CA GLY A 290 7.27 -7.85 -5.12
C GLY A 290 7.27 -6.38 -4.71
N ALA A 291 6.29 -5.94 -3.92
CA ALA A 291 6.23 -4.58 -3.37
C ALA A 291 7.33 -4.35 -2.31
N LEU A 292 7.56 -5.32 -1.41
CA LEU A 292 8.65 -5.27 -0.43
C LEU A 292 10.02 -5.16 -1.10
N LYS A 293 10.30 -5.97 -2.14
CA LYS A 293 11.54 -5.88 -2.93
C LYS A 293 11.73 -4.49 -3.56
N GLU A 294 10.66 -3.85 -4.02
CA GLU A 294 10.73 -2.48 -4.55
C GLU A 294 11.06 -1.45 -3.47
N LEU A 295 10.41 -1.54 -2.30
CA LEU A 295 10.71 -0.68 -1.16
C LEU A 295 12.14 -0.89 -0.65
N ASP A 296 12.63 -2.12 -0.58
CA ASP A 296 14.02 -2.45 -0.22
C ASP A 296 15.01 -1.81 -1.19
N LEU A 297 14.74 -1.85 -2.50
CA LEU A 297 15.57 -1.18 -3.49
C LEU A 297 15.59 0.34 -3.31
N ILE A 298 14.44 0.96 -3.03
CA ILE A 298 14.33 2.39 -2.75
C ILE A 298 15.20 2.77 -1.54
N GLU A 299 15.13 2.00 -0.46
CA GLU A 299 15.94 2.23 0.75
C GLU A 299 17.44 2.02 0.50
N MET A 300 17.82 0.97 -0.23
CA MET A 300 19.22 0.73 -0.61
C MET A 300 19.80 1.87 -1.43
N VAL A 301 19.03 2.41 -2.39
CA VAL A 301 19.45 3.55 -3.21
C VAL A 301 19.55 4.83 -2.38
N ALA A 302 18.61 5.08 -1.46
CA ALA A 302 18.70 6.21 -0.55
C ALA A 302 19.95 6.12 0.36
N SER A 303 20.33 4.91 0.75
CA SER A 303 21.53 4.61 1.55
C SER A 303 22.86 4.79 0.79
N LEU A 304 22.83 5.00 -0.53
CA LEU A 304 24.00 5.50 -1.25
C LEU A 304 24.34 6.93 -0.83
N GLY A 305 23.33 7.75 -0.54
CA GLY A 305 23.44 9.11 -0.03
C GLY A 305 23.42 9.18 1.49
N ARG A 306 22.48 9.95 2.03
CA ARG A 306 22.26 10.19 3.47
C ARG A 306 21.19 9.29 4.07
N GLY A 307 20.93 8.12 3.46
CA GLY A 307 19.99 7.13 3.96
C GLY A 307 18.55 7.67 4.03
N PRO A 308 17.85 7.56 5.17
CA PRO A 308 16.44 7.97 5.29
C PRO A 308 16.14 9.41 4.86
N LYS A 309 17.12 10.31 4.91
CA LYS A 309 16.97 11.72 4.49
C LYS A 309 16.80 11.88 2.97
N ASP A 310 17.30 10.95 2.18
CA ASP A 310 17.21 11.01 0.72
C ASP A 310 16.04 10.17 0.15
N LEU A 311 15.33 9.40 0.98
CA LEU A 311 14.10 8.67 0.60
C LEU A 311 13.09 9.55 -0.17
N PRO A 312 12.73 10.78 0.29
CA PRO A 312 11.76 11.61 -0.42
C PRO A 312 12.16 11.93 -1.86
N VAL A 313 13.47 12.08 -2.10
CA VAL A 313 14.03 12.44 -3.39
C VAL A 313 14.15 11.22 -4.30
N VAL A 314 14.49 10.05 -3.75
CA VAL A 314 14.45 8.78 -4.46
C VAL A 314 13.03 8.44 -4.91
N ILE A 315 12.06 8.49 -3.98
CA ILE A 315 10.64 8.27 -4.27
C ILE A 315 10.17 9.20 -5.38
N ALA A 316 10.44 10.51 -5.26
CA ALA A 316 10.03 11.49 -6.26
C ALA A 316 10.62 11.22 -7.66
N SER A 317 11.86 10.74 -7.72
CA SER A 317 12.51 10.40 -8.98
C SER A 317 11.84 9.21 -9.66
N ILE A 318 11.55 8.15 -8.90
CA ILE A 318 10.97 6.91 -9.43
C ILE A 318 9.50 7.09 -9.82
N THR A 319 8.75 7.89 -9.04
CA THR A 319 7.34 8.17 -9.34
C THR A 319 7.15 9.02 -10.59
N ARG A 320 8.18 9.78 -11.01
CA ARG A 320 8.13 10.53 -12.27
C ARG A 320 8.19 9.59 -13.47
N HIS A 321 9.09 8.62 -13.43
CA HIS A 321 9.29 7.62 -14.47
C HIS A 321 10.18 6.48 -13.92
N PRO A 322 10.00 5.21 -14.31
CA PRO A 322 10.85 4.11 -13.83
C PRO A 322 12.35 4.32 -14.07
N ARG A 323 12.73 5.04 -15.13
CA ARG A 323 14.14 5.42 -15.38
C ARG A 323 14.74 6.35 -14.33
N GLY A 324 13.90 7.07 -13.59
CA GLY A 324 14.33 7.95 -12.53
C GLY A 324 15.12 7.23 -11.45
N LEU A 325 14.94 5.91 -11.28
CA LEU A 325 15.78 5.07 -10.42
C LEU A 325 17.27 5.13 -10.83
N PHE A 326 17.56 4.98 -12.13
CA PHE A 326 18.94 4.95 -12.62
C PHE A 326 19.62 6.30 -12.44
N TYR A 327 18.89 7.38 -12.77
CA TYR A 327 19.37 8.74 -12.59
C TYR A 327 19.68 9.03 -11.12
N ILE A 328 18.74 8.78 -10.21
CA ILE A 328 18.94 9.09 -8.79
C ILE A 328 20.04 8.23 -8.17
N THR A 329 20.14 6.96 -8.58
CA THR A 329 21.21 6.05 -8.15
C THR A 329 22.58 6.59 -8.52
N ASN A 330 22.78 6.98 -9.78
CA ASN A 330 24.05 7.55 -10.22
C ASN A 330 24.35 8.87 -9.49
N ARG A 331 23.35 9.75 -9.35
CA ARG A 331 23.53 11.04 -8.69
C ARG A 331 23.96 10.90 -7.22
N LEU A 332 23.25 10.08 -6.45
CA LEU A 332 23.56 9.85 -5.03
C LEU A 332 24.91 9.15 -4.84
N ARG A 333 25.23 8.20 -5.71
CA ARG A 333 26.53 7.53 -5.71
C ARG A 333 27.68 8.52 -5.91
N ILE A 334 27.58 9.39 -6.92
CA ILE A 334 28.60 10.41 -7.25
C ILE A 334 28.76 11.39 -6.09
N SER A 335 27.65 11.90 -5.54
CA SER A 335 27.71 12.84 -4.41
C SER A 335 28.36 12.25 -3.17
N SER A 336 28.30 10.93 -3.00
CA SER A 336 28.91 10.21 -1.88
C SER A 336 30.32 9.71 -2.16
N GLY A 337 30.90 10.01 -3.32
CA GLY A 337 32.26 9.59 -3.69
C GLY A 337 32.44 8.07 -3.91
N LYS A 338 31.36 7.29 -3.97
CA LYS A 338 31.42 5.83 -4.14
C LYS A 338 31.74 5.49 -5.60
N LYS A 339 32.90 4.85 -5.86
CA LYS A 339 33.30 4.49 -7.24
C LYS A 339 32.44 3.39 -7.86
N THR A 340 31.98 2.42 -7.05
CA THR A 340 31.28 1.21 -7.50
C THR A 340 29.98 1.01 -6.73
N MET A 341 29.07 0.18 -7.26
CA MET A 341 27.83 -0.21 -6.57
C MET A 341 28.00 -1.57 -5.91
N SER A 342 27.35 -1.79 -4.77
CA SER A 342 27.34 -3.11 -4.12
C SER A 342 26.61 -4.14 -4.99
N SER A 343 26.94 -5.41 -4.80
CA SER A 343 26.29 -6.54 -5.45
C SER A 343 24.78 -6.57 -5.21
N ASP A 344 24.32 -6.18 -4.02
CA ASP A 344 22.91 -6.12 -3.66
C ASP A 344 22.14 -5.07 -4.45
N ILE A 345 22.70 -3.86 -4.59
CA ILE A 345 22.09 -2.80 -5.41
C ILE A 345 22.04 -3.24 -6.87
N ILE A 346 23.10 -3.86 -7.38
CA ILE A 346 23.13 -4.40 -8.76
C ILE A 346 22.05 -5.47 -8.94
N ARG A 347 21.89 -6.38 -7.97
CA ARG A 347 20.85 -7.42 -8.00
C ARG A 347 19.45 -6.81 -7.97
N GLY A 348 19.21 -5.83 -7.11
CA GLY A 348 17.94 -5.11 -7.04
C GLY A 348 17.61 -4.35 -8.33
N ILE A 349 18.60 -3.67 -8.94
CA ILE A 349 18.44 -2.99 -10.23
C ILE A 349 18.09 -3.99 -11.34
N LYS A 350 18.75 -5.15 -11.40
CA LYS A 350 18.44 -6.19 -12.40
C LYS A 350 17.00 -6.70 -12.26
N TRP A 351 16.55 -6.94 -11.04
CA TRP A 351 15.16 -7.31 -10.77
C TRP A 351 14.19 -6.20 -11.21
N TYR A 352 14.49 -4.95 -10.87
CA TYR A 352 13.67 -3.79 -11.23
C TYR A 352 13.58 -3.59 -12.75
N MET A 353 14.68 -3.85 -13.46
CA MET A 353 14.75 -3.84 -14.92
C MET A 353 13.85 -4.89 -15.58
N GLU A 354 13.74 -6.08 -14.98
CA GLU A 354 12.86 -7.13 -15.50
C GLU A 354 11.39 -6.80 -15.20
N LYS A 355 11.08 -6.38 -13.96
CA LYS A 355 9.75 -5.92 -13.56
C LYS A 355 9.21 -4.83 -14.49
N ASN A 356 10.07 -3.88 -14.87
CA ASN A 356 9.70 -2.73 -15.70
C ASN A 356 10.17 -2.86 -17.16
N ARG A 357 10.43 -4.08 -17.65
CA ARG A 357 11.07 -4.33 -18.95
C ARG A 357 10.42 -3.61 -20.14
N GLY A 358 9.09 -3.58 -20.18
CA GLY A 358 8.32 -2.94 -21.26
C GLY A 358 8.44 -1.41 -21.29
N VAL A 359 8.47 -0.77 -20.11
CA VAL A 359 8.57 0.69 -19.96
C VAL A 359 10.01 1.16 -20.13
N LEU A 360 10.98 0.38 -19.63
CA LEU A 360 12.41 0.73 -19.71
C LEU A 360 13.06 0.40 -21.06
N LYS A 361 12.37 -0.33 -21.94
CA LYS A 361 12.92 -0.92 -23.18
C LYS A 361 14.24 -1.63 -22.93
N THR A 362 14.25 -2.47 -21.89
CA THR A 362 15.46 -3.11 -21.36
C THR A 362 16.21 -3.95 -22.41
N MET A 363 15.51 -4.56 -23.36
CA MET A 363 16.13 -5.36 -24.43
C MET A 363 16.87 -4.48 -25.42
N GLU A 364 16.21 -3.47 -25.96
CA GLU A 364 16.81 -2.54 -26.91
C GLU A 364 17.99 -1.79 -26.28
N MET A 365 17.88 -1.35 -25.03
CA MET A 365 19.02 -0.76 -24.31
C MET A 365 20.15 -1.76 -24.09
N ARG A 366 19.86 -3.06 -23.92
CA ARG A 366 20.90 -4.10 -23.80
C ARG A 366 21.66 -4.26 -25.11
N GLU A 367 20.98 -4.27 -26.24
CA GLU A 367 21.61 -4.32 -27.57
C GLU A 367 22.54 -3.12 -27.81
N VAL A 368 22.11 -1.92 -27.41
CA VAL A 368 22.93 -0.69 -27.45
C VAL A 368 24.17 -0.84 -26.57
N VAL A 369 24.01 -1.37 -25.35
CA VAL A 369 25.11 -1.61 -24.41
C VAL A 369 26.11 -2.67 -24.92
N GLU A 370 25.62 -3.74 -25.54
CA GLU A 370 26.47 -4.78 -26.12
C GLU A 370 27.35 -4.21 -27.24
N ALA A 371 26.76 -3.42 -28.16
CA ALA A 371 27.51 -2.72 -29.19
C ALA A 371 28.55 -1.76 -28.59
N ALA A 372 28.20 -1.04 -27.52
CA ALA A 372 29.13 -0.15 -26.83
C ALA A 372 30.31 -0.89 -26.21
N CYS A 373 30.09 -2.11 -25.68
CA CYS A 373 31.14 -2.92 -25.07
C CYS A 373 32.25 -3.33 -26.05
N ASP A 374 31.95 -3.33 -27.34
CA ASP A 374 32.88 -3.65 -28.42
C ASP A 374 33.60 -2.42 -28.99
N ILE A 375 33.26 -1.20 -28.54
CA ILE A 375 33.93 0.05 -28.92
C ILE A 375 35.16 0.30 -28.04
N VAL A 376 35.03 0.11 -26.72
CA VAL A 376 36.13 0.26 -25.76
C VAL A 376 36.35 -1.07 -25.04
N TYR A 377 37.58 -1.56 -25.06
CA TYR A 377 37.95 -2.84 -24.44
C TYR A 377 38.11 -2.73 -22.93
N ASP A 378 38.68 -1.61 -22.47
CA ASP A 378 39.01 -1.40 -21.06
C ASP A 378 37.80 -1.56 -20.14
N ARG A 379 38.07 -2.10 -18.94
CA ARG A 379 37.05 -2.18 -17.90
C ARG A 379 36.81 -0.77 -17.36
N PRO A 380 35.53 -0.36 -17.20
CA PRO A 380 35.23 0.94 -16.61
C PRO A 380 35.73 0.97 -15.15
N GLU A 381 36.47 2.01 -14.80
CA GLU A 381 36.90 2.28 -13.42
C GLU A 381 35.77 2.94 -12.60
N SER A 382 34.81 3.56 -13.28
CA SER A 382 33.65 4.22 -12.70
C SER A 382 32.38 4.04 -13.53
N ASN A 383 31.20 4.13 -12.89
CA ASN A 383 29.95 4.01 -13.65
C ASN A 383 29.69 5.14 -14.67
N ASN A 384 30.43 6.25 -14.60
CA ASN A 384 30.32 7.34 -15.58
C ASN A 384 31.29 7.16 -16.75
N ASP A 385 32.22 6.22 -16.64
CA ASP A 385 33.16 5.94 -17.70
C ASP A 385 32.39 5.48 -18.93
N HIS A 386 32.79 6.00 -20.08
CA HIS A 386 32.16 5.70 -21.38
C HIS A 386 30.72 6.20 -21.57
N THR A 387 30.14 6.94 -20.62
CA THR A 387 28.86 7.68 -20.84
C THR A 387 28.95 8.72 -21.95
N TRP A 388 30.17 9.12 -22.33
CA TRP A 388 30.42 9.94 -23.51
C TRP A 388 29.88 9.31 -24.79
N MET A 389 29.80 7.97 -24.91
CA MET A 389 29.31 7.31 -26.12
C MET A 389 27.85 7.68 -26.37
N ILE A 390 26.97 7.36 -25.43
CA ILE A 390 25.55 7.71 -25.54
C ILE A 390 25.35 9.22 -25.57
N SER A 391 26.11 10.00 -24.79
CA SER A 391 25.97 11.46 -24.77
C SER A 391 26.30 12.09 -26.12
N THR A 392 27.41 11.68 -26.74
CA THR A 392 27.88 12.16 -28.05
C THR A 392 26.91 11.79 -29.15
N ALA A 393 26.41 10.54 -29.15
CA ALA A 393 25.45 10.08 -30.14
C ALA A 393 24.13 10.87 -30.05
N LEU A 394 23.59 11.05 -28.84
CA LEU A 394 22.37 11.83 -28.62
C LEU A 394 22.53 13.29 -29.06
N GLU A 395 23.64 13.94 -28.72
CA GLU A 395 23.97 15.29 -29.18
C GLU A 395 24.05 15.39 -30.71
N THR A 396 24.57 14.35 -31.34
CA THR A 396 24.73 14.32 -32.79
C THR A 396 23.39 14.11 -33.48
N PHE A 397 22.53 13.24 -32.95
CA PHE A 397 21.15 13.11 -33.43
C PHE A 397 20.37 14.41 -33.26
N GLU A 398 20.55 15.10 -32.14
CA GLU A 398 19.88 16.38 -31.87
C GLU A 398 20.28 17.47 -32.85
N ARG A 399 21.59 17.67 -33.06
CA ARG A 399 22.10 18.67 -34.02
C ARG A 399 21.70 18.38 -35.46
N ASN A 400 21.43 17.12 -35.78
CA ASN A 400 21.09 16.67 -37.13
C ASN A 400 19.64 16.21 -37.26
N ALA A 401 18.72 16.74 -36.42
CA ALA A 401 17.32 16.33 -36.39
C ALA A 401 16.60 16.41 -37.75
N LYS A 402 17.01 17.35 -38.61
CA LYS A 402 16.45 17.60 -39.95
C LYS A 402 17.07 16.76 -41.07
N ALA A 403 18.17 16.04 -40.79
CA ALA A 403 18.82 15.20 -41.79
C ALA A 403 18.11 13.84 -41.93
N SER A 404 18.44 13.10 -43.00
CA SER A 404 17.94 11.73 -43.18
C SER A 404 18.38 10.83 -42.02
N VAL A 405 17.63 9.74 -41.79
CA VAL A 405 17.95 8.77 -40.74
C VAL A 405 19.35 8.18 -40.94
N ASP A 406 19.70 7.83 -42.17
CA ASP A 406 21.01 7.26 -42.50
C ASP A 406 22.14 8.26 -42.28
N ASP A 407 21.96 9.52 -42.70
CA ASP A 407 22.95 10.58 -42.46
C ASP A 407 23.20 10.81 -40.97
N ARG A 408 22.12 10.81 -40.17
CA ARG A 408 22.21 10.95 -38.72
C ARG A 408 23.02 9.82 -38.09
N ILE A 409 22.74 8.58 -38.49
CA ILE A 409 23.44 7.39 -38.01
C ILE A 409 24.92 7.46 -38.39
N GLN A 410 25.23 7.74 -39.65
CA GLN A 410 26.62 7.86 -40.13
C GLN A 410 27.39 8.96 -39.40
N ARG A 411 26.78 10.14 -39.18
CA ARG A 411 27.41 11.25 -38.45
C ARG A 411 27.65 10.91 -36.97
N ALA A 412 26.71 10.22 -36.33
CA ALA A 412 26.88 9.76 -34.95
C ALA A 412 28.00 8.73 -34.85
N ALA A 413 28.02 7.72 -35.73
CA ALA A 413 29.06 6.71 -35.79
C ALA A 413 30.45 7.31 -36.04
N GLY A 414 30.56 8.26 -36.98
CA GLY A 414 31.80 8.97 -37.28
C GLY A 414 32.35 9.74 -36.07
N ARG A 415 31.49 10.49 -35.35
CA ARG A 415 31.92 11.19 -34.13
C ARG A 415 32.32 10.24 -33.01
N LEU A 416 31.60 9.13 -32.84
CA LEU A 416 31.97 8.10 -31.86
C LEU A 416 33.34 7.52 -32.16
N TRP A 417 33.61 7.22 -33.43
CA TRP A 417 34.89 6.70 -33.88
C TRP A 417 36.05 7.69 -33.65
N ASP A 418 35.84 8.98 -33.94
CA ASP A 418 36.83 10.02 -33.68
C ASP A 418 37.18 10.12 -32.19
N TYR A 419 36.18 10.04 -31.31
CA TYR A 419 36.39 10.01 -29.86
C TYR A 419 37.08 8.73 -29.40
N ALA A 420 36.67 7.57 -29.90
CA ALA A 420 37.26 6.28 -29.57
C ALA A 420 38.75 6.21 -29.96
N LYS A 421 39.13 6.74 -31.13
CA LYS A 421 40.53 6.84 -31.58
C LYS A 421 41.39 7.65 -30.60
N ARG A 422 40.87 8.78 -30.14
CA ARG A 422 41.57 9.68 -29.20
C ARG A 422 41.79 9.03 -27.83
N GLN A 423 40.86 8.18 -27.40
CA GLN A 423 40.90 7.52 -26.09
C GLN A 423 41.72 6.22 -26.09
N ASN A 424 41.51 5.33 -27.06
CA ASN A 424 42.02 3.96 -27.00
C ASN A 424 43.28 3.70 -27.84
N ARG A 425 43.77 4.67 -28.63
CA ARG A 425 44.74 4.44 -29.74
C ARG A 425 44.34 3.32 -30.73
N ASN A 426 43.12 2.76 -30.60
CA ASN A 426 42.60 1.69 -31.43
C ASN A 426 41.88 2.28 -32.63
N SER A 427 42.34 1.92 -33.82
CA SER A 427 41.85 2.41 -35.11
C SER A 427 41.38 1.29 -36.04
N GLY A 428 41.15 0.09 -35.51
CA GLY A 428 40.74 -1.08 -36.29
C GLY A 428 39.32 -0.96 -36.87
N GLU A 429 39.12 -1.59 -38.02
CA GLU A 429 37.84 -1.70 -38.75
C GLU A 429 36.70 -2.27 -37.88
N LYS A 430 37.04 -3.16 -36.95
CA LYS A 430 36.11 -3.72 -35.97
C LYS A 430 35.49 -2.65 -35.07
N VAL A 431 36.27 -1.68 -34.58
CA VAL A 431 35.77 -0.59 -33.71
C VAL A 431 34.86 0.36 -34.50
N GLN A 432 35.21 0.63 -35.76
CA GLN A 432 34.35 1.43 -36.65
C GLN A 432 33.00 0.76 -36.90
N SER A 433 33.00 -0.55 -37.12
CA SER A 433 31.78 -1.35 -37.27
C SER A 433 30.94 -1.34 -35.99
N SER A 434 31.56 -1.46 -34.81
CA SER A 434 30.87 -1.35 -33.52
C SER A 434 30.27 0.05 -33.29
N CYS A 435 30.96 1.12 -33.69
CA CYS A 435 30.41 2.49 -33.63
C CYS A 435 29.17 2.65 -34.50
N MET A 436 29.17 2.04 -35.70
CA MET A 436 28.02 2.04 -36.60
C MET A 436 26.85 1.25 -36.00
N ASP A 437 27.10 0.04 -35.53
CA ASP A 437 26.09 -0.82 -34.89
C ASP A 437 25.46 -0.14 -33.67
N PHE A 438 26.28 0.50 -32.83
CA PHE A 438 25.79 1.30 -31.70
C PHE A 438 24.85 2.43 -32.13
N ALA A 439 25.23 3.20 -33.17
CA ALA A 439 24.42 4.31 -33.66
C ALA A 439 23.08 3.83 -34.25
N VAL A 440 23.10 2.72 -35.00
CA VAL A 440 21.89 2.08 -35.55
C VAL A 440 20.93 1.66 -34.43
N LYS A 441 21.43 0.89 -33.46
CA LYS A 441 20.63 0.38 -32.33
C LYS A 441 20.08 1.50 -31.45
N LEU A 442 20.88 2.53 -31.17
CA LEU A 442 20.43 3.68 -30.40
C LEU A 442 19.36 4.48 -31.17
N ASN A 443 19.51 4.66 -32.48
CA ASN A 443 18.47 5.32 -33.28
C ASN A 443 17.16 4.53 -33.27
N ALA A 444 17.21 3.20 -33.39
CA ALA A 444 16.04 2.34 -33.32
C ALA A 444 15.33 2.42 -31.96
N LEU A 445 16.09 2.43 -30.86
CA LEU A 445 15.56 2.67 -29.50
C LEU A 445 14.85 4.03 -29.42
N LEU A 446 15.49 5.10 -29.91
CA LEU A 446 14.92 6.44 -29.86
C LEU A 446 13.65 6.58 -30.69
N GLN A 447 13.59 5.99 -31.88
CA GLN A 447 12.39 6.01 -32.72
C GLN A 447 11.20 5.28 -32.07
N LYS A 448 11.47 4.19 -31.35
CA LYS A 448 10.43 3.46 -30.61
C LYS A 448 9.85 4.26 -29.44
N GLU A 449 10.67 5.05 -28.76
CA GLU A 449 10.26 5.76 -27.54
C GLU A 449 9.81 7.20 -27.78
N TYR A 450 10.41 7.85 -28.78
CA TYR A 450 10.18 9.24 -29.12
C TYR A 450 9.87 9.35 -30.61
N PRO A 451 8.73 8.78 -31.09
CA PRO A 451 8.39 8.77 -32.52
C PRO A 451 8.25 10.19 -33.10
N ASN A 452 7.87 11.17 -32.25
CA ASN A 452 7.63 12.55 -32.65
C ASN A 452 8.83 13.48 -32.48
N GLY A 453 10.02 12.98 -32.10
CA GLY A 453 11.18 13.86 -31.93
C GLY A 453 12.30 13.30 -31.07
N ILE A 454 13.09 14.22 -30.49
CA ILE A 454 14.23 13.91 -29.64
C ILE A 454 13.79 13.95 -28.17
N PRO A 455 14.34 13.10 -27.27
CA PRO A 455 14.03 13.15 -25.84
C PRO A 455 14.29 14.54 -25.25
N SER A 456 13.44 14.96 -24.32
CA SER A 456 13.68 16.18 -23.52
C SER A 456 14.98 16.07 -22.71
N SER A 457 15.52 17.21 -22.26
CA SER A 457 16.76 17.23 -21.45
C SER A 457 16.73 16.26 -20.26
N ASP A 458 15.59 16.15 -19.55
CA ASP A 458 15.49 15.26 -18.40
C ASP A 458 15.37 13.79 -18.81
N ALA A 459 14.60 13.49 -19.85
CA ALA A 459 14.53 12.14 -20.42
C ALA A 459 15.89 11.68 -20.95
N ARG A 460 16.68 12.59 -21.52
CA ARG A 460 18.05 12.37 -21.95
C ARG A 460 18.97 12.01 -20.78
N LYS A 461 18.91 12.75 -19.67
CA LYS A 461 19.69 12.43 -18.45
C LYS A 461 19.33 11.05 -17.90
N ASP A 462 18.04 10.72 -17.89
CA ASP A 462 17.54 9.42 -17.44
C ASP A 462 18.04 8.27 -18.35
N LEU A 463 18.00 8.46 -19.67
CA LEU A 463 18.47 7.49 -20.66
C LEU A 463 19.98 7.25 -20.55
N ILE A 464 20.77 8.32 -20.40
CA ILE A 464 22.22 8.24 -20.17
C ILE A 464 22.51 7.48 -18.87
N ALA A 465 21.77 7.74 -17.79
CA ALA A 465 21.95 7.05 -16.52
C ALA A 465 21.61 5.55 -16.60
N GLN A 466 20.54 5.20 -17.33
CA GLN A 466 20.20 3.80 -17.61
C GLN A 466 21.32 3.10 -18.37
N PHE A 467 21.80 3.71 -19.47
CA PHE A 467 22.92 3.19 -20.24
C PHE A 467 24.16 2.99 -19.36
N ALA A 468 24.53 4.00 -18.58
CA ALA A 468 25.68 3.99 -17.69
C ALA A 468 25.66 2.76 -16.77
N ILE A 469 24.55 2.55 -16.05
CA ILE A 469 24.42 1.43 -15.12
C ILE A 469 24.43 0.08 -15.86
N MET A 470 23.70 -0.02 -16.97
CA MET A 470 23.64 -1.27 -17.76
C MET A 470 24.99 -1.62 -18.39
N TYR A 471 25.72 -0.64 -18.89
CA TYR A 471 27.07 -0.80 -19.44
C TYR A 471 28.04 -1.34 -18.40
N ASN A 472 28.02 -0.78 -17.20
CA ASN A 472 28.86 -1.28 -16.11
C ASN A 472 28.48 -2.71 -15.69
N ILE A 473 27.19 -3.02 -15.59
CA ILE A 473 26.74 -4.39 -15.32
C ILE A 473 27.22 -5.38 -16.38
N ALA A 474 27.27 -4.97 -17.66
CA ALA A 474 27.73 -5.83 -18.76
C ALA A 474 29.26 -6.03 -18.75
N LYS A 475 30.03 -4.95 -18.57
CA LYS A 475 31.50 -5.01 -18.56
C LYS A 475 32.10 -5.66 -17.32
N TRP A 476 31.39 -5.68 -16.20
CA TRP A 476 31.84 -6.39 -14.99
C TRP A 476 31.55 -7.90 -15.04
N LYS A 477 30.76 -8.37 -16.02
CA LYS A 477 30.52 -9.79 -16.28
C LYS A 477 31.52 -10.42 -17.26
N LYS A 478 32.22 -9.60 -18.05
CA LYS A 478 33.31 -10.01 -18.96
C LYS A 478 34.65 -9.78 -18.25
#